data_AF-A0A7S2G2W5-F1
#
_entry.id   AF-A0A7S2G2W5-F1
#
_cell.length_a   1.000
_cell.length_b   1.000
_cell.length_c   1.000
_cell.angle_alpha   90.00
_cell.angle_beta   90.00
_cell.angle_gamma   90.00
#
_symmetry.space_group_name_H-M   'P 1'
#
loop_
_entity.id
_entity.type
_entity.pdbx_description
1 polymer ?
#
loop_
_entity_poly.entity_id
_entity_poly.type
_entity_poly.pdbx_seq_one_letter_code
_entity_poly.pdbx_strand_id
1 'polypeptide(L)'
;QHDAPRHANHQVIVLGGGFDTRALRFAASRPMCKSTWIELDLPHVIRTKRNMLRRFCDRRPHFSALMPELVPCDLNDELEVQKALEQVLLPIGAQGGACIFVTEAVLLYLNPDRAEAVFKACFQNHMP
;
A
#
# COMPACT_ATOMS: atom_id res chain seq x y z
N GLN A 1 13.19 13.32 -31.57
CA GLN A 1 11.95 12.97 -30.85
C GLN A 1 12.12 11.53 -30.38
N HIS A 2 12.42 11.32 -29.10
CA HIS A 2 12.48 9.99 -28.49
C HIS A 2 11.23 9.84 -27.63
N ASP A 3 10.30 8.99 -28.07
CA ASP A 3 9.16 8.58 -27.24
C ASP A 3 9.69 7.79 -26.04
N ALA A 4 9.62 8.39 -24.86
CA ALA A 4 9.75 7.66 -23.61
C ALA A 4 8.51 6.77 -23.45
N PRO A 5 8.64 5.49 -23.06
CA PRO A 5 7.47 4.67 -22.82
C PRO A 5 6.72 5.24 -21.61
N ARG A 6 5.53 5.79 -21.89
CA ARG A 6 4.60 6.33 -20.89
C ARG A 6 3.92 5.18 -20.16
N HIS A 7 4.65 4.54 -19.25
CA HIS A 7 4.08 3.48 -18.43
C HIS A 7 3.32 4.08 -17.25
N ALA A 8 2.07 3.66 -17.10
CA ALA A 8 1.20 4.01 -16.01
C ALA A 8 1.78 3.51 -14.67
N ASN A 9 1.87 4.39 -13.66
CA ASN A 9 2.24 3.97 -12.31
C ASN A 9 1.02 3.33 -11.63
N HIS A 10 1.11 2.04 -11.32
CA HIS A 10 0.07 1.35 -10.52
C HIS A 10 0.30 1.63 -9.03
N GLN A 11 -0.77 1.78 -8.25
CA GLN A 11 -0.70 1.79 -6.79
C GLN A 11 -1.23 0.46 -6.27
N VAL A 12 -0.51 -0.17 -5.34
CA VAL A 12 -0.96 -1.36 -4.63
C VAL A 12 -1.04 -1.03 -3.15
N ILE A 13 -2.25 -1.09 -2.61
CA ILE A 13 -2.55 -0.73 -1.23
C ILE A 13 -2.96 -2.00 -0.50
N VAL A 14 -2.11 -2.46 0.41
CA VAL A 14 -2.35 -3.66 1.21
C VAL A 14 -2.95 -3.24 2.55
N LEU A 15 -4.17 -3.68 2.82
CA LEU A 15 -4.86 -3.48 4.09
C LEU A 15 -4.56 -4.67 5.01
N GLY A 16 -4.00 -4.40 6.19
CA GLY A 16 -3.53 -5.44 7.11
C GLY A 16 -2.31 -6.19 6.56
N GLY A 17 -1.29 -5.45 6.09
CA GLY A 17 -0.13 -6.03 5.43
C GLY A 17 0.77 -6.91 6.31
N GLY A 18 0.58 -6.92 7.62
CA GLY A 18 1.30 -7.75 8.59
C GLY A 18 2.80 -7.76 8.33
N PHE A 19 3.40 -8.95 8.28
CA PHE A 19 4.80 -9.14 7.87
C PHE A 19 4.92 -9.66 6.43
N ASP A 20 3.96 -9.35 5.57
CA ASP A 20 4.05 -9.71 4.16
C ASP A 20 5.30 -9.11 3.51
N THR A 21 5.89 -9.86 2.59
CA THR A 21 7.06 -9.50 1.81
C THR A 21 6.77 -9.37 0.32
N ARG A 22 5.49 -9.37 -0.10
CA ARG A 22 5.08 -9.30 -1.50
C ARG A 22 5.68 -8.12 -2.23
N ALA A 23 5.71 -6.93 -1.61
CA ALA A 23 6.30 -5.74 -2.22
C ALA A 23 7.78 -5.97 -2.58
N LEU A 24 8.54 -6.61 -1.69
CA LEU A 24 9.94 -6.98 -1.91
C LEU A 24 10.10 -8.01 -3.03
N ARG A 25 9.24 -9.04 -3.04
CA ARG A 25 9.28 -10.09 -4.07
C ARG A 25 8.93 -9.54 -5.45
N PHE A 26 7.94 -8.66 -5.53
CA PHE A 26 7.55 -8.00 -6.78
C PHE A 26 8.64 -7.04 -7.27
N ALA A 27 9.21 -6.23 -6.38
CA ALA A 27 10.30 -5.34 -6.72
C ALA A 27 11.54 -6.10 -7.23
N ALA A 28 11.86 -7.26 -6.63
CA ALA A 28 12.98 -8.09 -7.05
C ALA A 28 12.75 -8.81 -8.40
N SER A 29 11.51 -9.21 -8.70
CA SER A 29 11.19 -10.05 -9.88
C SER A 29 10.70 -9.26 -11.09
N ARG A 30 10.21 -8.03 -10.92
CA ARG A 30 9.63 -7.22 -12.02
C ARG A 30 10.07 -5.75 -11.94
N PRO A 31 11.38 -5.44 -12.06
CA PRO A 31 11.89 -4.07 -11.96
C PRO A 31 11.34 -3.11 -13.04
N MET A 32 10.78 -3.63 -14.14
CA MET A 32 10.15 -2.83 -15.18
C MET A 32 8.68 -2.44 -14.91
N CYS A 33 8.01 -3.07 -13.93
CA CYS A 33 6.67 -2.67 -13.53
C CYS A 33 6.77 -1.60 -12.45
N LYS A 34 6.52 -0.34 -12.81
CA LYS A 34 6.47 0.75 -11.84
C LYS A 34 5.18 0.67 -11.04
N SER A 35 5.27 0.05 -9.87
CA SER A 35 4.19 -0.02 -8.88
C SER A 35 4.64 0.63 -7.59
N THR A 36 3.82 1.52 -7.06
CA THR A 36 3.97 2.06 -5.70
C THR A 36 3.26 1.13 -4.74
N TRP A 37 3.99 0.58 -3.79
CA TRP A 37 3.45 -0.30 -2.77
C TRP A 37 3.25 0.47 -1.47
N ILE A 38 2.04 0.40 -0.93
CA ILE A 38 1.65 1.00 0.34
C ILE A 38 1.05 -0.09 1.20
N GLU A 39 1.42 -0.12 2.47
CA GLU A 39 0.88 -1.07 3.44
C GLU A 39 0.33 -0.34 4.65
N LEU A 40 -0.92 -0.65 4.97
CA LEU A 40 -1.69 -0.13 6.09
C LEU A 40 -1.82 -1.23 7.14
N ASP A 41 -1.43 -0.92 8.38
CA ASP A 41 -1.58 -1.86 9.49
C ASP A 41 -1.55 -1.09 10.83
N LEU A 42 -1.84 -1.78 11.93
CA LEU A 42 -1.84 -1.23 13.27
C LEU A 42 -0.49 -0.54 13.57
N PRO A 43 -0.49 0.59 14.31
CA PRO A 43 0.72 1.36 14.55
C PRO A 43 1.91 0.55 15.10
N HIS A 44 1.64 -0.44 15.95
CA HIS A 44 2.66 -1.30 16.53
C HIS A 44 3.22 -2.34 15.54
N VAL A 45 2.40 -2.84 14.61
CA VAL A 45 2.83 -3.72 13.51
C VAL A 45 3.73 -2.94 12.56
N ILE A 46 3.29 -1.77 12.12
CA ILE A 46 4.06 -0.88 11.23
C ILE A 46 5.41 -0.50 11.84
N ARG A 47 5.44 -0.13 13.13
CA ARG A 47 6.70 0.17 13.83
C ARG A 47 7.65 -1.02 13.82
N THR A 48 7.15 -2.23 14.06
CA THR A 48 7.97 -3.46 14.06
C THR A 48 8.48 -3.78 12.67
N LYS A 49 7.60 -3.74 11.66
CA LYS A 49 7.95 -3.96 10.25
C LYS A 49 8.99 -2.96 9.76
N ARG A 50 8.83 -1.67 10.07
CA ARG A 50 9.81 -0.63 9.72
C ARG A 50 11.20 -0.92 10.27
N ASN A 51 11.29 -1.42 11.51
CA ASN A 51 12.57 -1.83 12.09
C ASN A 51 13.19 -3.04 11.36
N MET A 52 12.37 -4.02 10.96
CA MET A 52 12.84 -5.18 10.20
C MET A 52 13.32 -4.79 8.81
N LEU A 53 12.55 -3.96 8.09
CA LEU A 53 12.91 -3.47 6.76
C LEU A 53 14.16 -2.59 6.79
N ARG A 54 14.30 -1.72 7.81
CA ARG A 54 15.54 -0.95 8.01
C ARG A 54 16.76 -1.87 8.12
N ARG A 55 16.72 -2.87 9.02
CA ARG A 55 17.81 -3.85 9.19
C ARG A 55 18.07 -4.68 7.92
N PHE A 56 17.04 -4.89 7.10
CA PHE A 56 17.18 -5.54 5.81
C PHE A 56 17.91 -4.63 4.83
N CYS A 57 17.52 -3.36 4.72
CA CYS A 57 18.17 -2.36 3.87
C CYS A 57 19.62 -2.07 4.30
N ASP A 58 19.91 -2.03 5.60
CA ASP A 58 21.27 -1.87 6.13
C ASP A 58 22.21 -2.97 5.59
N ARG A 59 21.69 -4.20 5.43
CA ARG A 59 22.42 -5.34 4.86
C ARG A 59 22.35 -5.41 3.33
N ARG A 60 21.38 -4.74 2.72
CA ARG A 60 21.08 -4.78 1.27
C ARG A 60 20.65 -3.40 0.75
N PRO A 61 21.57 -2.43 0.63
CA PRO A 61 21.20 -1.03 0.37
C PRO A 61 20.46 -0.79 -0.95
N HIS A 62 20.67 -1.64 -1.96
CA HIS A 62 20.00 -1.55 -3.26
C HIS A 62 18.47 -1.76 -3.18
N PHE A 63 17.95 -2.29 -2.08
CA PHE A 63 16.52 -2.44 -1.86
C PHE A 63 15.86 -1.20 -1.23
N SER A 64 16.61 -0.20 -0.76
CA SER A 64 16.04 0.95 -0.04
C SER A 64 15.00 1.72 -0.87
N ALA A 65 15.24 1.87 -2.17
CA ALA A 65 14.31 2.53 -3.10
C ALA A 65 13.10 1.67 -3.50
N LEU A 66 13.08 0.40 -3.06
CA LEU A 66 12.07 -0.60 -3.38
C LEU A 66 11.18 -0.95 -2.18
N MET A 67 11.38 -0.28 -1.05
CA MET A 67 10.57 -0.50 0.15
C MET A 67 9.15 0.02 -0.06
N PRO A 68 8.12 -0.70 0.45
CA PRO A 68 6.78 -0.13 0.50
C PRO A 68 6.74 1.07 1.45
N GLU A 69 5.83 2.00 1.17
CA GLU A 69 5.40 2.98 2.15
C GLU A 69 4.62 2.26 3.26
N LEU A 70 4.94 2.56 4.51
CA LEU A 70 4.31 1.93 5.67
C LEU A 70 3.49 2.98 6.44
N VAL A 71 2.17 2.83 6.43
CA VAL A 71 1.23 3.79 7.01
C VAL A 71 0.52 3.18 8.22
N PRO A 72 0.68 3.74 9.43
CA PRO A 72 -0.04 3.28 10.60
C PRO A 72 -1.52 3.64 10.48
N CYS A 73 -2.39 2.64 10.66
CA CYS A 73 -3.84 2.79 10.57
C CYS A 73 -4.52 1.61 11.30
N ASP A 74 -5.39 1.91 12.26
CA ASP A 74 -6.36 0.95 12.76
C ASP A 74 -7.57 0.90 11.82
N LEU A 75 -7.78 -0.24 11.16
CA LEU A 75 -8.90 -0.44 10.24
C LEU A 75 -10.28 -0.46 10.95
N ASN A 76 -10.30 -0.58 12.28
CA ASN A 76 -11.53 -0.40 13.07
C ASN A 76 -11.85 1.07 13.35
N ASP A 77 -10.91 2.01 13.14
CA ASP A 77 -11.14 3.44 13.29
C ASP A 77 -11.40 4.10 11.92
N GLU A 78 -12.61 4.64 11.75
CA GLU A 78 -13.03 5.26 10.49
C GLU A 78 -12.23 6.49 10.11
N LEU A 79 -11.92 7.32 11.09
CA LEU A 79 -11.22 8.55 10.86
C LEU A 79 -9.76 8.27 10.49
N GLU A 80 -9.15 7.25 11.10
CA GLU A 80 -7.82 6.79 10.69
C GLU A 80 -7.82 6.23 9.28
N VAL A 81 -8.79 5.38 8.92
CA VAL A 81 -8.91 4.83 7.56
C VAL A 81 -9.06 5.94 6.53
N GLN A 82 -9.96 6.90 6.77
CA GLN A 82 -10.17 8.01 5.85
C GLN A 82 -8.90 8.83 5.66
N LYS A 83 -8.26 9.26 6.76
CA LYS A 83 -7.01 10.03 6.69
C LYS A 83 -5.90 9.26 5.98
N ALA A 84 -5.78 7.96 6.24
CA ALA A 84 -4.76 7.14 5.64
C ALA A 84 -5.00 6.97 4.13
N LEU A 85 -6.25 6.79 3.70
CA LEU A 85 -6.60 6.75 2.28
C LEU A 85 -6.38 8.12 1.61
N GLU A 86 -6.82 9.23 2.22
CA GLU A 86 -6.57 10.58 1.71
C GLU A 86 -5.07 10.88 1.56
N GLN A 87 -4.22 10.37 2.46
CA GLN A 87 -2.78 10.52 2.40
C GLN A 87 -2.16 9.77 1.21
N VAL A 88 -2.61 8.54 0.93
CA VAL A 88 -1.89 7.61 0.03
C VAL A 88 -2.51 7.49 -1.35
N LEU A 89 -3.80 7.82 -1.49
CA LEU A 89 -4.49 7.82 -2.76
C LEU A 89 -4.02 9.01 -3.58
N LEU A 90 -3.25 8.73 -4.63
CA LEU A 90 -2.86 9.75 -5.59
C LEU A 90 -4.01 9.98 -6.58
N PRO A 91 -4.14 11.19 -7.17
CA PRO A 91 -5.06 11.43 -8.27
C PRO A 91 -4.73 10.47 -9.43
N ILE A 92 -5.53 9.42 -9.59
CA ILE A 92 -5.42 8.48 -10.71
C ILE A 92 -6.07 9.15 -11.92
N GLY A 93 -5.37 10.11 -12.53
CA GLY A 93 -6.07 11.10 -13.37
C GLY A 93 -5.46 11.49 -14.71
N ALA A 94 -4.20 11.16 -15.01
CA ALA A 94 -3.59 11.65 -16.26
C ALA A 94 -2.83 10.61 -17.09
N GLN A 95 -2.47 9.45 -16.53
CA GLN A 95 -1.54 8.50 -17.17
C GLN A 95 -1.97 7.03 -17.17
N GLY A 96 -3.25 6.72 -16.89
CA GLY A 96 -3.81 5.35 -17.07
C GLY A 96 -3.39 4.30 -16.03
N GLY A 97 -2.99 4.71 -14.82
CA GLY A 97 -2.63 3.80 -13.72
C GLY A 97 -3.85 3.14 -13.10
N ALA A 98 -3.62 2.02 -12.39
CA ALA A 98 -4.66 1.35 -11.61
C ALA A 98 -4.29 1.38 -10.13
N CYS A 99 -5.28 1.56 -9.26
CA CYS A 99 -5.16 1.30 -7.83
C CYS A 99 -5.72 -0.08 -7.52
N ILE A 100 -4.92 -0.90 -6.85
CA ILE A 100 -5.26 -2.27 -6.46
C ILE A 100 -5.27 -2.30 -4.93
N PHE A 101 -6.46 -2.48 -4.36
CA PHE A 101 -6.59 -2.78 -2.94
C PHE A 101 -6.43 -4.28 -2.73
N VAL A 102 -5.65 -4.66 -1.72
CA VAL A 102 -5.48 -6.04 -1.32
C VAL A 102 -5.90 -6.21 0.12
N THR A 103 -6.83 -7.13 0.35
CA THR A 103 -7.20 -7.62 1.67
C THR A 103 -6.88 -9.11 1.70
N GLU A 104 -6.04 -9.55 2.62
CA GLU A 104 -5.74 -10.97 2.81
C GLU A 104 -5.88 -11.32 4.28
N ALA A 105 -6.88 -12.14 4.60
CA ALA A 105 -7.20 -12.57 5.96
C ALA A 105 -7.40 -11.42 6.99
N VAL A 106 -7.52 -10.16 6.58
CA VAL A 106 -7.68 -9.02 7.50
C VAL A 106 -9.14 -8.75 7.89
N LEU A 107 -10.06 -8.86 6.92
CA LEU A 107 -11.45 -8.42 7.11
C LEU A 107 -12.19 -9.24 8.17
N LEU A 108 -11.76 -10.48 8.40
CA LEU A 108 -12.35 -11.37 9.41
C LEU A 108 -12.04 -10.95 10.86
N TYR A 109 -11.04 -10.07 11.07
CA TYR A 109 -10.64 -9.56 12.37
C TYR A 109 -11.23 -8.19 12.69
N LEU A 110 -11.95 -7.59 11.73
CA LEU A 110 -12.59 -6.29 11.95
C LEU A 110 -13.93 -6.49 12.66
N ASN A 111 -14.37 -5.46 13.38
CA ASN A 111 -15.73 -5.40 13.89
C ASN A 111 -16.73 -5.53 12.72
N PRO A 112 -17.91 -6.14 12.93
CA PRO A 112 -18.83 -6.51 11.84
C PRO A 112 -19.12 -5.40 10.82
N ASP A 113 -19.36 -4.17 11.30
CA ASP A 113 -19.69 -3.03 10.42
C ASP A 113 -18.44 -2.40 9.77
N ARG A 114 -17.26 -2.67 10.33
CA ARG A 114 -16.00 -2.08 9.87
C ARG A 114 -15.49 -2.71 8.59
N ALA A 115 -15.69 -4.02 8.40
CA ALA A 115 -15.30 -4.69 7.17
C ALA A 115 -15.98 -4.08 5.93
N GLU A 116 -17.29 -3.84 6.02
CA GLU A 116 -18.05 -3.19 4.94
C GLU A 116 -17.64 -1.73 4.77
N ALA A 117 -17.46 -0.98 5.85
CA ALA A 117 -17.06 0.42 5.81
C ALA A 117 -15.68 0.62 5.15
N VAL A 118 -14.69 -0.20 5.52
CA VAL A 118 -13.35 -0.19 4.89
C VAL A 118 -13.45 -0.49 3.41
N PHE A 119 -14.24 -1.50 3.04
CA PHE A 119 -14.43 -1.85 1.63
C PHE A 119 -15.05 -0.68 0.85
N LYS A 120 -16.09 -0.02 1.39
CA LYS A 120 -16.70 1.17 0.76
C LYS A 120 -15.72 2.34 0.62
N ALA A 121 -14.93 2.60 1.67
CA ALA A 121 -13.94 3.69 1.66
C ALA A 121 -12.90 3.53 0.55
N CYS A 122 -12.52 2.29 0.20
CA CYS A 122 -11.65 2.01 -0.94
C CYS A 122 -12.22 2.47 -2.28
N PHE A 123 -13.55 2.46 -2.48
CA PHE A 123 -14.16 2.81 -3.78
C PHE A 123 -14.71 4.24 -3.84
N GLN A 124 -15.13 4.79 -2.70
CA GLN A 124 -15.75 6.12 -2.64
C GLN A 124 -14.74 7.26 -2.87
N ASN A 125 -13.47 7.06 -2.52
CA ASN A 125 -12.39 8.04 -2.74
C ASN A 125 -11.84 8.04 -4.18
N HIS A 126 -12.49 7.34 -5.11
CA HIS A 126 -12.02 7.13 -6.49
C HIS A 126 -12.99 7.58 -7.58
N MET A 127 -14.14 8.16 -7.23
CA MET A 127 -15.03 8.77 -8.22
C MET A 127 -14.79 10.28 -8.28
N PRO A 128 -14.42 10.84 -9.44
CA PRO A 128 -14.48 12.29 -9.65
C PRO A 128 -15.92 12.82 -9.58
#